data_AF-A0AAE9D0F6-F1
#
_entry.id   AF-A0AAE9D0F6-F1
#
_cell.length_a   1.000
_cell.length_b   1.000
_cell.length_c   1.000
_cell.angle_alpha   90.00
_cell.angle_beta   90.00
_cell.angle_gamma   90.00
#
_symmetry.space_group_name_H-M   'P 1'
#
loop_
_entity.id
_entity.type
_entity.pdbx_description
1 polymer ?
#
loop_
_entity_poly.entity_id
_entity_poly.type
_entity_poly.pdbx_seq_one_letter_code
_entity_poly.pdbx_strand_id
1 'polypeptide(L)'
;MYQHLSKDYEYPEPARLEDEVTQIFKGLGYPYPLKNSYYQPMGASHGWPHLLDALSWLVDVIKMNTTVAANTQGILFGDFLEQSKVQEKVLNYSWFASIYKDYTNDRKGTEDKDSQFWKDAKNKLRQHFENSNEYEDVASNAKNVLQQLLFDCDEIESERGQEQTYVEDIARMRDDIRKAVEYLDSVERVKEHKDAEMVKVKGELESKVLEKEKLLRMVNELKDRIEQQKMIHGCSGKEVRQMNLENSKDKEMVAELQAELDEVSKEMWRMKNDDSFKEQKAKFLQIIENITKLLSGLNVQLNLDPMPVPADEKQLKVCWETLNTVWVTEISRQMHQRKLDLDTEKSRSADKFAAAQERIQIENEMLCEAKKKEGRDERTRRAERDEWKAARQQQEKRYDELENEKEVLMKKLHLDGSLEQEIKEEKDKMAKIEKEAEEKTQYLRSAIRQKVEAVEMEIAEIGQEKTMFHAECVAVEKLVQETCGSTY
;
A
#
# COMPACT_ATOMS: atom_id res chain seq x y z
N MET A 1 46.89 54.61 -28.97
CA MET A 1 46.42 53.60 -27.98
C MET A 1 45.16 54.06 -27.27
N TYR A 2 45.17 55.17 -26.53
CA TYR A 2 43.99 55.65 -25.79
C TYR A 2 42.75 55.91 -26.67
N GLN A 3 42.93 56.35 -27.91
CA GLN A 3 41.82 56.53 -28.87
C GLN A 3 41.05 55.24 -29.21
N HIS A 4 41.60 54.05 -28.92
CA HIS A 4 40.83 52.79 -29.03
C HIS A 4 39.77 52.64 -27.93
N LEU A 5 39.93 53.36 -26.80
CA LEU A 5 38.95 53.40 -25.72
C LEU A 5 37.98 54.58 -25.87
N SER A 6 38.49 55.75 -26.30
CA SER A 6 37.68 56.94 -26.55
C SER A 6 37.96 57.47 -27.96
N LYS A 7 37.09 57.15 -28.91
CA LYS A 7 37.26 57.52 -30.33
C LYS A 7 37.19 59.03 -30.57
N ASP A 8 36.51 59.75 -29.67
CA ASP A 8 36.32 61.19 -29.75
C ASP A 8 37.42 61.98 -29.02
N TYR A 9 38.46 61.31 -28.51
CA TYR A 9 39.55 61.97 -27.82
C TYR A 9 40.52 62.65 -28.79
N GLU A 10 40.60 63.97 -28.68
CA GLU A 10 41.61 64.82 -29.30
C GLU A 10 42.58 65.34 -28.21
N TYR A 11 43.87 65.42 -28.55
CA TYR A 11 44.87 65.88 -27.59
C TYR A 11 44.68 67.38 -27.30
N PRO A 12 44.56 67.80 -26.02
CA PRO A 12 44.31 69.19 -25.69
C PRO A 12 45.60 70.02 -25.84
N GLU A 13 45.69 70.88 -26.85
CA GLU A 13 46.72 71.94 -26.89
C GLU A 13 46.28 73.14 -26.02
N PRO A 14 47.12 73.68 -25.11
CA PRO A 14 48.57 73.50 -24.95
C PRO A 14 48.96 72.68 -23.69
N ALA A 15 48.39 71.49 -23.46
CA ALA A 15 48.72 70.66 -22.30
C ALA A 15 50.09 69.99 -22.43
N ARG A 16 50.81 69.87 -21.29
CA ARG A 16 52.06 69.12 -21.21
C ARG A 16 51.77 67.63 -21.27
N LEU A 17 52.55 66.90 -22.08
CA LEU A 17 52.36 65.47 -22.30
C LEU A 17 52.41 64.67 -21.00
N GLU A 18 53.31 65.04 -20.08
CA GLU A 18 53.47 64.33 -18.81
C GLU A 18 52.22 64.42 -17.93
N ASP A 19 51.61 65.60 -17.90
CA ASP A 19 50.44 65.87 -17.07
C ASP A 19 49.19 65.18 -17.67
N GLU A 20 49.02 65.25 -18.99
CA GLU A 20 47.90 64.60 -19.70
C GLU A 20 47.98 63.07 -19.61
N VAL A 21 49.15 62.47 -19.86
CA VAL A 21 49.33 61.02 -19.77
C VAL A 21 49.08 60.54 -18.34
N THR A 22 49.61 61.24 -17.33
CA THR A 22 49.39 60.88 -15.93
C THR A 22 47.90 61.00 -15.55
N GLN A 23 47.20 62.00 -16.07
CA GLN A 23 45.76 62.19 -15.85
C GLN A 23 44.92 61.10 -16.54
N ILE A 24 45.26 60.71 -17.76
CA ILE A 24 44.59 59.61 -18.49
C ILE A 24 44.74 58.29 -17.74
N PHE A 25 45.96 57.91 -17.34
CA PHE A 25 46.19 56.67 -16.60
C PHE A 25 45.49 56.68 -15.24
N LYS A 26 45.46 57.82 -14.55
CA LYS A 26 44.70 57.99 -13.31
C LYS A 26 43.19 57.88 -13.53
N GLY A 27 42.66 58.47 -14.60
CA GLY A 27 41.24 58.40 -14.96
C GLY A 27 40.78 57.00 -15.37
N LEU A 28 41.67 56.23 -16.00
CA LEU A 28 41.45 54.81 -16.31
C LEU A 28 41.61 53.88 -15.08
N GLY A 29 42.06 54.40 -13.94
CA GLY A 29 42.24 53.62 -12.71
C GLY A 29 43.53 52.80 -12.68
N TYR A 30 44.60 53.25 -13.34
CA TYR A 30 45.90 52.58 -13.29
C TYR A 30 46.42 52.52 -11.84
N PRO A 31 46.79 51.34 -11.32
CA PRO A 31 47.05 51.13 -9.90
C PRO A 31 48.32 51.82 -9.37
N TYR A 32 49.26 52.21 -10.22
CA TYR A 32 50.53 52.80 -9.81
C TYR A 32 50.67 54.25 -10.29
N PRO A 33 50.98 55.22 -9.42
CA PRO A 33 51.10 56.61 -9.84
C PRO A 33 52.34 56.84 -10.71
N LEU A 34 52.14 57.40 -11.90
CA LEU A 34 53.21 57.84 -12.79
C LEU A 34 53.76 59.19 -12.30
N LYS A 35 55.06 59.26 -12.01
CA LYS A 35 55.72 60.49 -11.55
C LYS A 35 56.29 61.28 -12.73
N ASN A 36 56.28 62.61 -12.65
CA ASN A 36 56.84 63.47 -13.70
C ASN A 36 58.32 63.19 -14.00
N SER A 37 59.08 62.67 -13.03
CA SER A 37 60.48 62.26 -13.21
C SER A 37 60.67 61.08 -14.19
N TYR A 38 59.64 60.27 -14.45
CA TYR A 38 59.75 59.11 -15.36
C TYR A 38 59.80 59.52 -16.84
N TYR A 39 59.34 60.73 -17.16
CA TYR A 39 59.28 61.25 -18.52
C TYR A 39 60.54 62.02 -18.93
N GLN A 40 61.50 62.29 -18.01
CA GLN A 40 62.65 63.16 -18.27
C GLN A 40 63.98 62.54 -17.78
N PRO A 41 64.91 62.15 -18.68
CA PRO A 41 64.77 62.02 -20.13
C PRO A 41 63.99 60.74 -20.50
N MET A 42 63.07 60.85 -21.48
CA MET A 42 62.35 59.69 -22.00
C MET A 42 63.32 58.59 -22.47
N GLY A 43 63.15 57.37 -21.96
CA GLY A 43 64.04 56.24 -22.26
C GLY A 43 65.17 56.03 -21.24
N ALA A 44 65.21 56.79 -20.13
CA ALA A 44 66.14 56.52 -19.03
C ALA A 44 65.90 55.13 -18.42
N SER A 45 66.99 54.43 -18.07
CA SER A 45 66.98 53.04 -17.58
C SER A 45 66.08 52.77 -16.37
N HIS A 46 65.80 53.80 -15.56
CA HIS A 46 65.00 53.69 -14.34
C HIS A 46 63.52 54.10 -14.52
N GLY A 47 63.19 54.91 -15.53
CA GLY A 47 61.81 55.38 -15.77
C GLY A 47 61.09 54.59 -16.87
N TRP A 48 61.85 54.11 -17.86
CA TRP A 48 61.30 53.40 -19.01
C TRP A 48 60.57 52.09 -18.67
N PRO A 49 61.06 51.23 -17.74
CA PRO A 49 60.32 50.02 -17.36
C PRO A 49 58.91 50.32 -16.81
N HIS A 50 58.78 51.37 -15.99
CA HIS A 50 57.48 51.76 -15.41
C HIS A 50 56.51 52.31 -16.46
N LEU A 51 57.00 53.09 -17.43
CA LEU A 51 56.18 53.56 -18.55
C LEU A 51 55.79 52.42 -19.49
N LEU A 52 56.69 51.47 -19.72
CA LEU A 52 56.41 50.29 -20.55
C LEU A 52 55.36 49.38 -19.90
N ASP A 53 55.44 49.14 -18.59
CA ASP A 53 54.42 48.39 -17.84
C ASP A 53 53.05 49.09 -17.89
N ALA A 54 53.02 50.42 -17.77
CA ALA A 54 51.78 51.19 -17.91
C ALA A 54 51.20 51.06 -19.34
N LEU A 55 52.04 51.13 -20.38
CA LEU A 55 51.59 50.93 -21.76
C LEU A 55 51.11 49.49 -22.00
N SER A 56 51.78 48.47 -21.45
CA SER A 56 51.34 47.08 -21.53
C SER A 56 49.99 46.88 -20.85
N TRP A 57 49.80 47.46 -19.65
CA TRP A 57 48.51 47.45 -18.97
C TRP A 57 47.41 48.12 -19.80
N LEU A 58 47.71 49.23 -20.47
CA LEU A 58 46.76 49.89 -21.36
C LEU A 58 46.36 49.00 -22.55
N VAL A 59 47.28 48.20 -23.09
CA VAL A 59 46.95 47.18 -24.12
C VAL A 59 45.96 46.17 -23.56
N ASP A 60 46.18 45.69 -22.35
CA ASP A 60 45.30 44.69 -21.73
C ASP A 60 43.91 45.26 -21.46
N VAL A 61 43.82 46.52 -21.00
CA VAL A 61 42.54 47.24 -20.85
C VAL A 61 41.81 47.38 -22.20
N ILE A 62 42.53 47.69 -23.29
CA ILE A 62 41.94 47.78 -24.64
C ILE A 62 41.41 46.41 -25.09
N LYS A 63 42.16 45.33 -24.87
CA LYS A 63 41.73 43.96 -25.19
C LYS A 63 40.47 43.60 -24.40
N MET A 64 40.47 43.83 -23.09
CA MET A 64 39.31 43.60 -22.22
C MET A 64 38.08 44.37 -22.70
N ASN A 65 38.21 45.66 -22.99
CA ASN A 65 37.10 46.48 -23.48
C ASN A 65 36.55 45.95 -24.81
N THR A 66 37.43 45.47 -25.71
CA THR A 66 37.03 44.89 -26.99
C THR A 66 36.26 43.58 -26.80
N THR A 67 36.70 42.72 -25.88
CA THR A 67 36.02 41.47 -25.55
C THR A 67 34.65 41.71 -24.89
N VAL A 68 34.59 42.67 -23.96
CA VAL A 68 33.33 43.07 -23.30
C VAL A 68 32.36 43.66 -24.32
N ALA A 69 32.84 44.55 -25.20
CA ALA A 69 32.02 45.13 -26.26
C ALA A 69 31.43 44.06 -27.20
N ALA A 70 32.21 43.03 -27.54
CA ALA A 70 31.76 41.93 -28.38
C ALA A 70 30.69 41.03 -27.72
N ASN A 71 30.70 40.89 -26.38
CA ASN A 71 29.74 40.06 -25.63
C ASN A 71 28.74 40.88 -24.79
N THR A 72 28.51 42.14 -25.17
CA THR A 72 27.65 43.06 -24.39
C THR A 72 26.25 42.50 -24.16
N GLN A 73 25.67 41.81 -25.15
CA GLN A 73 24.32 41.22 -25.03
C GLN A 73 24.27 40.06 -24.03
N GLY A 74 25.25 39.15 -24.08
CA GLY A 74 25.34 38.05 -23.11
C GLY A 74 25.59 38.53 -21.69
N ILE A 75 26.38 39.61 -21.53
CA ILE A 75 26.68 40.21 -20.22
C ILE A 75 25.46 40.94 -19.64
N LEU A 76 24.69 41.67 -20.45
CA LEU A 76 23.55 42.47 -19.99
C LEU A 76 22.31 41.63 -19.64
N PHE A 77 22.06 40.54 -20.38
CA PHE A 77 20.82 39.76 -20.22
C PHE A 77 21.01 38.40 -19.56
N GLY A 78 22.24 37.84 -19.56
CA GLY A 78 22.61 36.61 -18.86
C GLY A 78 21.77 35.36 -19.21
N ASP A 79 21.99 34.28 -18.47
CA ASP A 79 21.24 33.01 -18.59
C ASP A 79 19.94 32.99 -17.75
N PHE A 80 19.60 34.10 -17.08
CA PHE A 80 18.49 34.16 -16.11
C PHE A 80 17.11 34.38 -16.75
N LEU A 81 17.05 34.73 -18.03
CA LEU A 81 15.82 34.97 -18.76
C LEU A 81 15.65 33.90 -19.85
N GLU A 82 14.43 33.37 -19.99
CA GLU A 82 14.07 32.52 -21.13
C GLU A 82 14.45 33.23 -22.44
N GLN A 83 15.09 32.49 -23.38
CA GLN A 83 15.64 33.06 -24.61
C GLN A 83 14.63 33.92 -25.39
N SER A 84 13.34 33.56 -25.37
CA SER A 84 12.24 34.33 -25.97
C SER A 84 12.06 35.71 -25.33
N LYS A 85 12.12 35.80 -24.00
CA LYS A 85 12.00 37.07 -23.25
C LYS A 85 13.27 37.93 -23.36
N VAL A 86 14.44 37.32 -23.57
CA VAL A 86 15.69 38.05 -23.86
C VAL A 86 15.61 38.74 -25.21
N GLN A 87 15.17 38.02 -26.24
CA GLN A 87 15.02 38.57 -27.60
C GLN A 87 13.99 39.71 -27.62
N GLU A 88 12.85 39.56 -26.94
CA GLU A 88 11.84 40.61 -26.82
C GLU A 88 12.40 41.88 -26.17
N LYS A 89 13.17 41.75 -25.08
CA LYS A 89 13.76 42.90 -24.37
C LYS A 89 14.88 43.58 -25.15
N VAL A 90 15.74 42.81 -25.82
CA VAL A 90 16.79 43.35 -26.72
C VAL A 90 16.14 44.12 -27.87
N LEU A 91 15.08 43.57 -28.45
CA LEU A 91 14.33 44.20 -29.53
C LEU A 91 13.69 45.50 -29.05
N ASN A 92 12.97 45.46 -27.92
CA ASN A 92 12.36 46.64 -27.31
C ASN A 92 13.40 47.72 -27.01
N TYR A 93 14.55 47.35 -26.42
CA TYR A 93 15.61 48.31 -26.13
C TYR A 93 16.21 48.93 -27.40
N SER A 94 16.50 48.09 -28.42
CA SER A 94 17.03 48.56 -29.70
C SER A 94 16.04 49.50 -30.42
N TRP A 95 14.75 49.18 -30.35
CA TRP A 95 13.66 49.97 -30.88
C TRP A 95 13.51 51.31 -30.16
N PHE A 96 13.46 51.29 -28.83
CA PHE A 96 13.39 52.54 -28.05
C PHE A 96 14.62 53.40 -28.26
N ALA A 97 15.82 52.80 -28.33
CA ALA A 97 17.05 53.54 -28.59
C ALA A 97 17.10 54.15 -29.99
N SER A 98 16.66 53.42 -31.03
CA SER A 98 16.61 53.97 -32.40
C SER A 98 15.56 55.06 -32.53
N ILE A 99 14.36 54.85 -31.98
CA ILE A 99 13.29 55.85 -31.99
C ILE A 99 13.68 57.08 -31.18
N TYR A 100 14.34 56.90 -30.03
CA TYR A 100 14.84 58.00 -29.23
C TYR A 100 15.94 58.79 -29.95
N LYS A 101 16.87 58.10 -30.62
CA LYS A 101 17.91 58.74 -31.45
C LYS A 101 17.31 59.56 -32.58
N ASP A 102 16.33 59.01 -33.28
CA ASP A 102 15.67 59.70 -34.38
C ASP A 102 14.78 60.85 -33.87
N TYR A 103 14.12 60.69 -32.71
CA TYR A 103 13.42 61.75 -31.98
C TYR A 103 14.34 62.92 -31.60
N THR A 104 15.55 62.63 -31.12
CA THR A 104 16.52 63.67 -30.78
C THR A 104 17.05 64.42 -32.01
N ASN A 105 17.06 63.77 -33.19
CA ASN A 105 17.52 64.37 -34.44
C ASN A 105 16.43 65.20 -35.14
N ASP A 106 15.16 64.80 -35.07
CA ASP A 106 14.03 65.56 -35.63
C ASP A 106 12.81 65.58 -34.70
N ARG A 107 12.93 66.42 -33.66
CA ARG A 107 11.92 66.56 -32.61
C ARG A 107 10.57 67.07 -33.12
N LYS A 108 10.57 67.85 -34.21
CA LYS A 108 9.34 68.44 -34.78
C LYS A 108 8.57 67.42 -35.64
N GLY A 109 9.27 66.52 -36.33
CA GLY A 109 8.66 65.43 -37.09
C GLY A 109 7.98 64.37 -36.21
N THR A 110 8.38 64.25 -34.95
CA THR A 110 7.84 63.23 -34.03
C THR A 110 6.60 63.64 -33.23
N GLU A 111 6.30 64.93 -33.13
CA GLU A 111 5.11 65.43 -32.40
C GLU A 111 3.80 65.20 -33.15
N ASP A 112 3.86 65.08 -34.48
CA ASP A 112 2.71 64.72 -35.32
C ASP A 112 2.59 63.19 -35.45
N LYS A 113 1.44 62.65 -35.06
CA LYS A 113 1.15 61.20 -35.08
C LYS A 113 1.06 60.61 -36.48
N ASP A 114 0.76 61.44 -37.48
CA ASP A 114 0.63 61.01 -38.88
C ASP A 114 1.88 61.28 -39.73
N SER A 115 2.97 61.67 -39.07
CA SER A 115 4.24 61.94 -39.74
C SER A 115 4.80 60.73 -40.46
N GLN A 116 5.58 61.00 -41.50
CA GLN A 116 6.24 59.96 -42.28
C GLN A 116 7.15 59.08 -41.41
N PHE A 117 7.71 59.65 -40.35
CA PHE A 117 8.51 58.94 -39.35
C PHE A 117 7.74 57.79 -38.71
N TRP A 118 6.53 58.02 -38.17
CA TRP A 118 5.75 56.95 -37.53
C TRP A 118 5.24 55.91 -38.51
N LYS A 119 4.96 56.31 -39.76
CA LYS A 119 4.58 55.39 -40.84
C LYS A 119 5.74 54.47 -41.22
N ASP A 120 6.94 55.03 -41.39
CA ASP A 120 8.14 54.26 -41.72
C ASP A 120 8.59 53.37 -40.55
N ALA A 121 8.49 53.88 -39.32
CA ALA A 121 8.73 53.10 -38.11
C ALA A 121 7.78 51.90 -38.02
N LYS A 122 6.47 52.13 -38.18
CA LYS A 122 5.45 51.07 -38.18
C LYS A 122 5.69 50.03 -39.28
N ASN A 123 6.10 50.46 -40.47
CA ASN A 123 6.41 49.57 -41.58
C ASN A 123 7.66 48.72 -41.31
N LYS A 124 8.72 49.29 -40.73
CA LYS A 124 9.91 48.54 -40.32
C LYS A 124 9.60 47.50 -39.24
N LEU A 125 8.77 47.87 -38.25
CA LEU A 125 8.32 46.95 -37.21
C LEU A 125 7.48 45.82 -37.81
N ARG A 126 6.54 46.14 -38.71
CA ARG A 126 5.73 45.15 -39.42
C ARG A 126 6.59 44.20 -40.25
N GLN A 127 7.53 44.71 -41.03
CA GLN A 127 8.42 43.89 -41.86
C GLN A 127 9.30 42.97 -41.00
N HIS A 128 9.73 43.43 -39.83
CA HIS A 128 10.49 42.60 -38.88
C HIS A 128 9.63 41.47 -38.29
N PHE A 129 8.36 41.73 -37.95
CA PHE A 129 7.43 40.70 -37.49
C PHE A 129 7.03 39.72 -38.61
N GLU A 130 6.87 40.20 -39.84
CA GLU A 130 6.54 39.35 -41.01
C GLU A 130 7.70 38.46 -41.45
N ASN A 131 8.95 38.93 -41.27
CA ASN A 131 10.15 38.15 -41.58
C ASN A 131 10.60 37.24 -40.42
N SER A 132 10.08 37.46 -39.21
CA SER A 132 10.34 36.56 -38.09
C SER A 132 9.32 35.41 -38.12
N ASN A 133 9.81 34.17 -38.24
CA ASN A 133 8.98 32.96 -38.22
C ASN A 133 8.26 32.73 -36.87
N GLU A 134 8.47 33.60 -35.89
CA GLU A 134 7.95 33.52 -34.53
C GLU A 134 6.42 33.38 -34.47
N TYR A 135 5.65 34.04 -35.34
CA TYR A 135 4.18 33.92 -35.30
C TYR A 135 3.73 32.53 -35.75
N GLU A 136 4.37 31.97 -36.77
CA GLU A 136 4.06 30.64 -37.29
C GLU A 136 4.52 29.54 -36.32
N ASP A 137 5.67 29.75 -35.67
CA ASP A 137 6.19 28.87 -34.61
C ASP A 137 5.29 28.88 -33.37
N VAL A 138 4.84 30.07 -32.92
CA VAL A 138 3.91 30.21 -31.78
C VAL A 138 2.54 29.60 -32.10
N ALA A 139 2.02 29.83 -33.32
CA ALA A 139 0.75 29.25 -33.75
C ALA A 139 0.82 27.72 -33.86
N SER A 140 1.93 27.18 -34.37
CA SER A 140 2.20 25.74 -34.43
C SER A 140 2.29 25.13 -33.03
N ASN A 141 3.03 25.78 -32.12
CA ASN A 141 3.15 25.32 -30.74
C ASN A 141 1.80 25.34 -30.01
N ALA A 142 1.01 26.42 -30.15
CA ALA A 142 -0.32 26.50 -29.57
C ALA A 142 -1.25 25.39 -30.09
N LYS A 143 -1.17 25.06 -31.39
CA LYS A 143 -1.93 23.96 -31.99
C LYS A 143 -1.53 22.60 -31.42
N ASN A 144 -0.23 22.34 -31.27
CA ASN A 144 0.27 21.10 -30.69
C ASN A 144 -0.15 20.94 -29.22
N VAL A 145 -0.05 22.00 -28.42
CA VAL A 145 -0.53 22.02 -27.03
C VAL A 145 -2.03 21.75 -26.95
N LEU A 146 -2.82 22.31 -27.86
CA LEU A 146 -4.26 22.11 -27.91
C LEU A 146 -4.62 20.66 -28.30
N GLN A 147 -3.87 20.04 -29.21
CA GLN A 147 -4.02 18.62 -29.52
C GLN A 147 -3.67 17.71 -28.34
N GLN A 148 -2.60 18.04 -27.59
CA GLN A 148 -2.24 17.29 -26.39
C GLN A 148 -3.34 17.39 -25.33
N LEU A 149 -3.84 18.60 -25.07
CA LEU A 149 -4.95 18.81 -24.12
C LEU A 149 -6.22 18.04 -24.52
N LEU A 150 -6.53 17.95 -25.81
CA LEU A 150 -7.66 17.17 -26.29
C LEU A 150 -7.46 15.67 -26.07
N PHE A 151 -6.24 15.17 -26.29
CA PHE A 151 -5.88 13.78 -26.00
C PHE A 151 -6.01 13.47 -24.50
N ASP A 152 -5.45 14.32 -23.65
CA ASP A 152 -5.51 14.16 -22.20
C ASP A 152 -6.97 14.20 -21.69
N CYS A 153 -7.82 15.06 -22.27
CA CYS A 153 -9.26 15.08 -21.95
C CYS A 153 -9.97 13.78 -22.35
N ASP A 154 -9.68 13.21 -23.52
CA ASP A 154 -10.27 11.95 -24.00
C ASP A 154 -9.82 10.76 -23.13
N GLU A 155 -8.55 10.76 -22.69
CA GLU A 155 -8.02 9.76 -21.74
C GLU A 155 -8.75 9.86 -20.39
N ILE A 156 -8.91 11.06 -19.84
CA ILE A 156 -9.64 11.30 -18.58
C ILE A 156 -11.11 10.90 -18.72
N GLU A 157 -11.78 11.20 -19.85
CA GLU A 157 -13.16 10.78 -20.09
C GLU A 157 -13.29 9.26 -20.20
N SER A 158 -12.29 8.57 -20.75
CA SER A 158 -12.21 7.11 -20.80
C SER A 158 -12.05 6.49 -19.40
N GLU A 159 -11.18 7.08 -18.57
CA GLU A 159 -10.99 6.67 -17.17
C GLU A 159 -12.25 6.89 -16.32
N ARG A 160 -13.07 7.88 -16.66
CA ARG A 160 -14.36 8.13 -16.01
C ARG A 160 -15.33 6.94 -16.12
N GLY A 161 -15.20 6.11 -17.15
CA GLY A 161 -15.91 4.84 -17.25
C GLY A 161 -15.55 3.85 -16.13
N GLN A 162 -14.34 3.93 -15.58
CA GLN A 162 -13.87 3.11 -14.45
C GLN A 162 -14.33 3.67 -13.10
N GLU A 163 -14.66 4.96 -13.01
CA GLU A 163 -15.20 5.56 -11.78
C GLU A 163 -16.45 4.82 -11.30
N GLN A 164 -17.33 4.45 -12.25
CA GLN A 164 -18.56 3.75 -11.93
C GLN A 164 -18.30 2.32 -11.43
N THR A 165 -17.31 1.61 -11.98
CA THR A 165 -16.92 0.29 -11.47
C THR A 165 -16.31 0.40 -10.07
N TYR A 166 -15.49 1.43 -9.80
CA TYR A 166 -14.96 1.65 -8.45
C TYR A 166 -16.07 1.96 -7.44
N VAL A 167 -17.12 2.70 -7.82
CA VAL A 167 -18.26 2.99 -6.95
C VAL A 167 -19.05 1.70 -6.64
N GLU A 168 -19.27 0.83 -7.63
CA GLU A 168 -19.91 -0.47 -7.45
C GLU A 168 -19.08 -1.39 -6.54
N ASP A 169 -17.76 -1.40 -6.72
CA ASP A 169 -16.82 -2.17 -5.88
C ASP A 169 -16.81 -1.69 -4.44
N ILE A 170 -16.80 -0.37 -4.21
CA ILE A 170 -16.91 0.22 -2.87
C ILE A 170 -18.24 -0.16 -2.23
N ALA A 171 -19.35 -0.14 -2.98
CA ALA A 171 -20.66 -0.54 -2.46
C ALA A 171 -20.70 -2.02 -2.07
N ARG A 172 -20.12 -2.90 -2.90
CA ARG A 172 -19.97 -4.34 -2.63
C ARG A 172 -19.12 -4.59 -1.39
N MET A 173 -17.95 -3.96 -1.29
CA MET A 173 -17.07 -4.09 -0.11
C MET A 173 -17.75 -3.61 1.17
N ARG A 174 -18.53 -2.52 1.12
CA ARG A 174 -19.32 -2.06 2.27
C ARG A 174 -20.39 -3.05 2.71
N ASP A 175 -21.05 -3.72 1.77
CA ASP A 175 -22.03 -4.77 2.06
C ASP A 175 -21.37 -5.99 2.72
N ASP A 176 -20.20 -6.40 2.23
CA ASP A 176 -19.47 -7.52 2.82
C ASP A 176 -18.92 -7.22 4.21
N ILE A 177 -18.43 -6.00 4.45
CA ILE A 177 -18.05 -5.54 5.79
C ILE A 177 -19.27 -5.61 6.73
N ARG A 178 -20.44 -5.13 6.29
CA ARG A 178 -21.67 -5.20 7.09
C ARG A 178 -22.03 -6.65 7.45
N LYS A 179 -22.02 -7.57 6.48
CA LYS A 179 -22.28 -9.00 6.75
C LYS A 179 -21.26 -9.61 7.71
N ALA A 180 -19.98 -9.25 7.59
CA ALA A 180 -18.94 -9.73 8.47
C ALA A 180 -19.13 -9.23 9.91
N VAL A 181 -19.54 -7.98 10.10
CA VAL A 181 -19.90 -7.42 11.41
C VAL A 181 -21.12 -8.13 12.00
N GLU A 182 -22.19 -8.33 11.23
CA GLU A 182 -23.38 -9.08 11.70
C GLU A 182 -23.03 -10.52 12.10
N TYR A 183 -22.14 -11.17 11.36
CA TYR A 183 -21.64 -12.50 11.70
C TYR A 183 -20.83 -12.49 12.99
N LEU A 184 -19.92 -11.52 13.17
CA LEU A 184 -19.15 -11.34 14.42
C LEU A 184 -20.07 -11.17 15.63
N ASP A 185 -21.07 -10.27 15.54
CA ASP A 185 -22.07 -10.05 16.58
C ASP A 185 -22.85 -11.34 16.92
N SER A 186 -23.16 -12.16 15.92
CA SER A 186 -23.86 -13.43 16.12
C SER A 186 -22.97 -14.44 16.86
N VAL A 187 -21.68 -14.49 16.51
CA VAL A 187 -20.69 -15.38 17.12
C VAL A 187 -20.42 -14.95 18.56
N GLU A 188 -20.29 -13.66 18.83
CA GLU A 188 -20.12 -13.12 20.19
C GLU A 188 -21.31 -13.47 21.08
N ARG A 189 -22.55 -13.31 20.59
CA ARG A 189 -23.75 -13.74 21.33
C ARG A 189 -23.76 -15.23 21.64
N VAL A 190 -23.36 -16.07 20.68
CA VAL A 190 -23.27 -17.53 20.91
C VAL A 190 -22.18 -17.84 21.93
N LYS A 191 -21.04 -17.15 21.87
CA LYS A 191 -19.94 -17.31 22.83
C LYS A 191 -20.39 -16.93 24.24
N GLU A 192 -21.02 -15.76 24.42
CA GLU A 192 -21.55 -15.32 25.71
C GLU A 192 -22.57 -16.31 26.29
N HIS A 193 -23.45 -16.84 25.44
CA HIS A 193 -24.41 -17.85 25.84
C HIS A 193 -23.71 -19.14 26.31
N LYS A 194 -22.70 -19.60 25.57
CA LYS A 194 -21.93 -20.81 25.93
C LYS A 194 -21.08 -20.60 27.19
N ASP A 195 -20.51 -19.42 27.39
CA ASP A 195 -19.80 -19.07 28.61
C ASP A 195 -20.75 -19.07 29.82
N ALA A 196 -21.97 -18.54 29.67
CA ALA A 196 -22.99 -18.59 30.72
C ALA A 196 -23.45 -20.03 31.04
N GLU A 197 -23.63 -20.88 30.02
CA GLU A 197 -23.93 -22.31 30.21
C GLU A 197 -22.78 -23.04 30.93
N MET A 198 -21.53 -22.77 30.54
CA MET A 198 -20.35 -23.35 31.16
C MET A 198 -20.25 -22.97 32.64
N VAL A 199 -20.56 -21.73 33.02
CA VAL A 199 -20.61 -21.30 34.42
C VAL A 199 -21.67 -22.08 35.20
N LYS A 200 -22.87 -22.28 34.64
CA LYS A 200 -23.93 -23.08 35.27
C LYS A 200 -23.50 -24.52 35.50
N VAL A 201 -22.97 -25.18 34.46
CA VAL A 201 -22.50 -26.57 34.54
C VAL A 201 -21.37 -26.73 35.56
N LYS A 202 -20.44 -25.76 35.63
CA LYS A 202 -19.40 -25.76 36.68
C LYS A 202 -19.99 -25.66 38.08
N GLY A 203 -20.96 -24.77 38.30
CA GLY A 203 -21.63 -24.64 39.60
C GLY A 203 -22.41 -25.90 39.99
N GLU A 204 -23.10 -26.54 39.05
CA GLU A 204 -23.76 -27.82 39.27
C GLU A 204 -22.77 -28.94 39.60
N LEU A 205 -21.63 -28.98 38.91
CA LEU A 205 -20.56 -29.93 39.18
C LEU A 205 -19.97 -29.75 40.59
N GLU A 206 -19.68 -28.51 40.99
CA GLU A 206 -19.18 -28.19 42.33
C GLU A 206 -20.18 -28.60 43.42
N SER A 207 -21.47 -28.33 43.21
CA SER A 207 -22.54 -28.77 44.12
C SER A 207 -22.59 -30.30 44.25
N LYS A 208 -22.47 -31.03 43.14
CA LYS A 208 -22.43 -32.50 43.13
C LYS A 208 -21.17 -33.07 43.78
N VAL A 209 -20.03 -32.39 43.63
CA VAL A 209 -18.79 -32.76 44.32
C VAL A 209 -18.95 -32.61 45.84
N LEU A 210 -19.52 -31.50 46.31
CA LEU A 210 -19.81 -31.29 47.74
C LEU A 210 -20.80 -32.32 48.29
N GLU A 211 -21.83 -32.67 47.52
CA GLU A 211 -22.79 -33.72 47.89
C GLU A 211 -22.10 -35.09 48.01
N LYS A 212 -21.22 -35.43 47.06
CA LYS A 212 -20.41 -36.66 47.11
C LYS A 212 -19.49 -36.69 48.33
N GLU A 213 -18.82 -35.58 48.66
CA GLU A 213 -17.96 -35.50 49.84
C GLU A 213 -18.74 -35.66 51.16
N LYS A 214 -19.95 -35.10 51.22
CA LYS A 214 -20.86 -35.29 52.37
C LYS A 214 -21.27 -36.76 52.52
N LEU A 215 -21.64 -37.42 51.41
CA LEU A 215 -21.97 -38.85 51.42
C LEU A 215 -20.77 -39.71 51.82
N LEU A 216 -19.57 -39.40 51.34
CA LEU A 216 -18.34 -40.11 51.74
C LEU A 216 -18.07 -39.99 53.24
N ARG A 217 -18.27 -38.80 53.84
CA ARG A 217 -18.17 -38.61 55.29
C ARG A 217 -19.19 -39.46 56.05
N MET A 218 -20.47 -39.42 55.64
CA MET A 218 -21.51 -40.27 56.23
C MET A 218 -21.20 -41.77 56.12
N VAL A 219 -20.68 -42.21 54.98
CA VAL A 219 -20.28 -43.62 54.79
C VAL A 219 -19.14 -44.00 55.73
N ASN A 220 -18.15 -43.12 55.92
CA ASN A 220 -17.06 -43.37 56.86
C ASN A 220 -17.55 -43.38 58.31
N GLU A 221 -18.42 -42.45 58.71
CA GLU A 221 -19.04 -42.46 60.04
C GLU A 221 -19.84 -43.76 60.29
N LEU A 222 -20.58 -44.24 59.29
CA LEU A 222 -21.29 -45.52 59.39
C LEU A 222 -20.34 -46.70 59.51
N LYS A 223 -19.22 -46.70 58.76
CA LYS A 223 -18.18 -47.73 58.87
C LYS A 223 -17.56 -47.72 60.27
N ASP A 224 -17.24 -46.55 60.81
CA ASP A 224 -16.68 -46.40 62.14
C ASP A 224 -17.66 -46.88 63.22
N ARG A 225 -18.96 -46.54 63.10
CA ARG A 225 -20.00 -47.07 64.00
C ARG A 225 -20.13 -48.59 63.92
N ILE A 226 -20.07 -49.16 62.72
CA ILE A 226 -20.10 -50.62 62.54
C ILE A 226 -18.87 -51.26 63.20
N GLU A 227 -17.70 -50.66 63.05
CA GLU A 227 -16.47 -51.18 63.67
C GLU A 227 -16.49 -51.04 65.20
N GLN A 228 -16.99 -49.92 65.73
CA GLN A 228 -17.25 -49.76 67.17
C GLN A 228 -18.26 -50.78 67.69
N GLN A 229 -19.35 -51.04 66.96
CA GLN A 229 -20.33 -52.06 67.34
C GLN A 229 -19.72 -53.46 67.38
N LYS A 230 -18.84 -53.82 66.42
CA LYS A 230 -18.09 -55.08 66.47
C LYS A 230 -17.20 -55.17 67.71
N MET A 231 -16.50 -54.08 68.05
CA MET A 231 -15.61 -54.04 69.24
C MET A 231 -16.39 -54.16 70.56
N ILE A 232 -17.57 -53.53 70.66
CA ILE A 232 -18.37 -53.50 71.89
C ILE A 232 -19.20 -54.79 72.07
N HIS A 233 -19.84 -55.27 71.00
CA HIS A 233 -20.81 -56.37 71.10
C HIS A 233 -20.24 -57.73 70.66
N GLY A 234 -19.03 -57.78 70.10
CA GLY A 234 -18.38 -59.03 69.67
C GLY A 234 -19.06 -59.73 68.49
N CYS A 235 -20.18 -59.21 67.97
CA CYS A 235 -20.95 -59.82 66.91
C CYS A 235 -20.69 -59.16 65.55
N SER A 236 -20.36 -59.98 64.55
CA SER A 236 -20.30 -59.60 63.15
C SER A 236 -21.69 -59.31 62.59
N GLY A 237 -21.82 -58.36 61.66
CA GLY A 237 -23.09 -58.12 60.95
C GLY A 237 -23.63 -59.34 60.18
N LYS A 238 -22.83 -60.41 60.01
CA LYS A 238 -23.32 -61.72 59.54
C LYS A 238 -24.01 -62.51 60.67
N GLU A 239 -23.48 -62.48 61.88
CA GLU A 239 -24.02 -63.18 63.05
C GLU A 239 -25.34 -62.55 63.51
N VAL A 240 -25.46 -61.21 63.49
CA VAL A 240 -26.74 -60.52 63.79
C VAL A 240 -27.80 -60.84 62.74
N ARG A 241 -27.43 -60.94 61.46
CA ARG A 241 -28.35 -61.33 60.38
C ARG A 241 -28.77 -62.79 60.48
N GLN A 242 -27.86 -63.68 60.87
CA GLN A 242 -28.16 -65.08 61.08
C GLN A 242 -29.07 -65.28 62.30
N MET A 243 -28.80 -64.58 63.39
CA MET A 243 -29.65 -64.57 64.58
C MET A 243 -31.04 -63.99 64.30
N ASN A 244 -31.16 -62.94 63.47
CA ASN A 244 -32.46 -62.41 63.03
C ASN A 244 -33.19 -63.37 62.08
N LEU A 245 -32.47 -64.10 61.23
CA LEU A 245 -33.06 -65.12 60.36
C LEU A 245 -33.56 -66.32 61.17
N GLU A 246 -32.79 -66.78 62.16
CA GLU A 246 -33.18 -67.83 63.11
C GLU A 246 -34.39 -67.37 63.93
N ASN A 247 -34.38 -66.16 64.47
CA ASN A 247 -35.51 -65.59 65.21
C ASN A 247 -36.76 -65.36 64.32
N SER A 248 -36.57 -65.08 63.02
CA SER A 248 -37.67 -65.01 62.06
C SER A 248 -38.25 -66.39 61.75
N LYS A 249 -37.39 -67.42 61.62
CA LYS A 249 -37.80 -68.81 61.44
C LYS A 249 -38.51 -69.36 62.67
N ASP A 250 -38.02 -69.03 63.87
CA ASP A 250 -38.66 -69.40 65.13
C ASP A 250 -40.03 -68.71 65.26
N LYS A 251 -40.16 -67.45 64.82
CA LYS A 251 -41.46 -66.76 64.75
C LYS A 251 -42.40 -67.37 63.72
N GLU A 252 -41.92 -67.76 62.55
CA GLU A 252 -42.71 -68.48 61.54
C GLU A 252 -43.17 -69.84 62.07
N MET A 253 -42.29 -70.59 62.72
CA MET A 253 -42.62 -71.90 63.30
C MET A 253 -43.61 -71.77 64.47
N VAL A 254 -43.50 -70.73 65.30
CA VAL A 254 -44.50 -70.40 66.32
C VAL A 254 -45.84 -70.01 65.67
N ALA A 255 -45.82 -69.24 64.58
CA ALA A 255 -47.04 -68.86 63.86
C ALA A 255 -47.71 -70.07 63.17
N GLU A 256 -46.94 -71.02 62.65
CA GLU A 256 -47.44 -72.29 62.10
C GLU A 256 -48.06 -73.17 63.20
N LEU A 257 -47.39 -73.34 64.34
CA LEU A 257 -47.95 -74.09 65.48
C LEU A 257 -49.21 -73.42 66.06
N GLN A 258 -49.26 -72.09 66.05
CA GLN A 258 -50.45 -71.33 66.44
C GLN A 258 -51.58 -71.50 65.42
N ALA A 259 -51.26 -71.56 64.12
CA ALA A 259 -52.22 -71.79 63.05
C ALA A 259 -52.78 -73.22 63.07
N GLU A 260 -51.96 -74.24 63.38
CA GLU A 260 -52.42 -75.63 63.55
C GLU A 260 -53.34 -75.79 64.78
N LEU A 261 -53.03 -75.10 65.89
CA LEU A 261 -53.89 -75.05 67.08
C LEU A 261 -55.23 -74.34 66.80
N ASP A 262 -55.18 -73.23 66.06
CA ASP A 262 -56.36 -72.48 65.63
C ASP A 262 -57.19 -73.28 64.62
N GLU A 263 -56.58 -74.12 63.78
CA GLU A 263 -57.29 -74.88 62.76
C GLU A 263 -57.99 -76.12 63.34
N VAL A 264 -57.37 -76.80 64.31
CA VAL A 264 -58.04 -77.83 65.13
C VAL A 264 -59.19 -77.23 65.96
N SER A 265 -59.03 -75.99 66.44
CA SER A 265 -60.10 -75.26 67.16
C SER A 265 -61.22 -74.77 66.23
N LYS A 266 -60.89 -74.39 64.98
CA LYS A 266 -61.86 -74.00 63.94
C LYS A 266 -62.58 -75.20 63.34
N GLU A 267 -62.00 -76.39 63.31
CA GLU A 267 -62.70 -77.63 62.91
C GLU A 267 -63.74 -78.08 63.95
N MET A 268 -63.50 -77.89 65.25
CA MET A 268 -64.53 -78.07 66.29
C MET A 268 -65.64 -77.01 66.22
N TRP A 269 -65.34 -75.79 65.75
CA TRP A 269 -66.32 -74.71 65.63
C TRP A 269 -67.08 -74.68 64.29
N ARG A 270 -66.50 -75.22 63.21
CA ARG A 270 -67.15 -75.35 61.89
C ARG A 270 -68.28 -76.38 61.85
N MET A 271 -68.40 -77.23 62.88
CA MET A 271 -69.57 -78.10 63.09
C MET A 271 -70.76 -77.40 63.76
N LYS A 272 -70.67 -76.09 64.08
CA LYS A 272 -71.65 -75.48 64.99
C LYS A 272 -72.19 -74.08 64.70
N ASN A 273 -72.01 -73.44 63.55
CA ASN A 273 -72.85 -72.26 63.17
C ASN A 273 -72.61 -71.80 61.73
N ASP A 274 -73.65 -71.92 60.91
CA ASP A 274 -73.87 -71.10 59.71
C ASP A 274 -74.52 -69.79 60.16
N ASP A 275 -73.83 -68.65 60.02
CA ASP A 275 -74.37 -67.30 60.33
C ASP A 275 -74.14 -66.36 59.13
N SER A 276 -75.18 -66.19 58.30
CA SER A 276 -75.17 -65.41 57.06
C SER A 276 -74.87 -63.91 57.22
N PHE A 277 -75.08 -63.34 58.41
CA PHE A 277 -74.79 -61.93 58.70
C PHE A 277 -73.28 -61.60 58.68
N LYS A 278 -72.43 -62.54 59.13
CA LYS A 278 -70.97 -62.35 59.12
C LYS A 278 -70.43 -62.24 57.70
N GLU A 279 -70.98 -63.03 56.78
CA GLU A 279 -70.57 -63.02 55.38
C GLU A 279 -70.94 -61.70 54.68
N GLN A 280 -72.15 -61.18 54.93
CA GLN A 280 -72.59 -59.91 54.35
C GLN A 280 -71.83 -58.70 54.90
N LYS A 281 -71.49 -58.69 56.20
CA LYS A 281 -70.64 -57.67 56.81
C LYS A 281 -69.22 -57.67 56.24
N ALA A 282 -68.64 -58.85 56.00
CA ALA A 282 -67.32 -58.98 55.40
C ALA A 282 -67.27 -58.42 53.97
N LYS A 283 -68.29 -58.73 53.15
CA LYS A 283 -68.41 -58.20 51.77
C LYS A 283 -68.49 -56.67 51.74
N PHE A 284 -69.24 -56.07 52.64
CA PHE A 284 -69.34 -54.60 52.74
C PHE A 284 -68.00 -53.93 53.08
N LEU A 285 -67.28 -54.44 54.07
CA LEU A 285 -65.98 -53.88 54.47
C LEU A 285 -64.93 -53.99 53.36
N GLN A 286 -64.92 -55.11 52.63
CA GLN A 286 -64.02 -55.31 51.49
C GLN A 286 -64.27 -54.30 50.35
N ILE A 287 -65.54 -53.98 50.09
CA ILE A 287 -65.91 -53.02 49.05
C ILE A 287 -65.45 -51.60 49.43
N ILE A 288 -65.64 -51.19 50.68
CA ILE A 288 -65.14 -49.90 51.18
C ILE A 288 -63.62 -49.84 51.08
N GLU A 289 -62.91 -50.87 51.52
CA GLU A 289 -61.45 -50.92 51.47
C GLU A 289 -60.93 -50.78 50.04
N ASN A 290 -61.56 -51.46 49.08
CA ASN A 290 -61.21 -51.35 47.66
C ASN A 290 -61.47 -49.94 47.11
N ILE A 291 -62.59 -49.32 47.47
CA ILE A 291 -62.90 -47.94 47.07
C ILE A 291 -61.86 -46.97 47.64
N THR A 292 -61.51 -47.08 48.92
CA THR A 292 -60.48 -46.24 49.55
C THR A 292 -59.10 -46.42 48.91
N LYS A 293 -58.71 -47.66 48.58
CA LYS A 293 -57.46 -47.94 47.86
C LYS A 293 -57.44 -47.29 46.48
N LEU A 294 -58.51 -47.44 45.70
CA LEU A 294 -58.62 -46.85 44.36
C LEU A 294 -58.55 -45.33 44.40
N LEU A 295 -59.26 -44.68 45.32
CA LEU A 295 -59.23 -43.22 45.48
C LEU A 295 -57.84 -42.72 45.91
N SER A 296 -57.17 -43.45 46.80
CA SER A 296 -55.80 -43.13 47.22
C SER A 296 -54.79 -43.26 46.07
N GLY A 297 -54.91 -44.31 45.24
CA GLY A 297 -54.05 -44.51 44.07
C GLY A 297 -54.27 -43.47 42.97
N LEU A 298 -55.49 -42.93 42.86
CA LEU A 298 -55.83 -41.83 41.96
C LEU A 298 -55.60 -40.44 42.58
N ASN A 299 -55.12 -40.38 43.83
CA ASN A 299 -54.87 -39.18 44.61
C ASN A 299 -56.09 -38.24 44.74
N VAL A 300 -57.29 -38.83 44.83
CA VAL A 300 -58.56 -38.09 44.96
C VAL A 300 -58.93 -38.00 46.44
N GLN A 301 -58.96 -36.78 46.98
CA GLN A 301 -59.45 -36.53 48.33
C GLN A 301 -60.96 -36.27 48.32
N LEU A 302 -61.71 -37.10 49.03
CA LEU A 302 -63.15 -36.89 49.25
C LEU A 302 -63.33 -36.19 50.61
N ASN A 303 -64.12 -35.12 50.62
CA ASN A 303 -64.55 -34.46 51.86
C ASN A 303 -65.77 -35.17 52.45
N LEU A 304 -65.63 -36.46 52.76
CA LEU A 304 -66.69 -37.28 53.34
C LEU A 304 -66.22 -37.92 54.64
N ASP A 305 -67.14 -38.08 55.59
CA ASP A 305 -66.86 -38.75 56.86
C ASP A 305 -66.58 -40.25 56.67
N PRO A 306 -65.65 -40.84 57.46
CA PRO A 306 -65.36 -42.27 57.42
C PRO A 306 -66.60 -43.10 57.73
N MET A 307 -66.85 -44.11 56.90
CA MET A 307 -68.00 -45.02 57.08
C MET A 307 -67.86 -45.85 58.37
N PRO A 308 -68.90 -45.93 59.22
CA PRO A 308 -68.86 -46.71 60.46
C PRO A 308 -68.94 -48.22 60.19
N VAL A 309 -68.33 -49.03 61.07
CA VAL A 309 -68.39 -50.50 60.99
C VAL A 309 -69.75 -50.99 61.51
N PRO A 310 -70.58 -51.67 60.69
CA PRO A 310 -71.91 -52.08 61.13
C PRO A 310 -71.86 -53.13 62.24
N ALA A 311 -72.56 -52.91 63.35
CA ALA A 311 -72.68 -53.89 64.43
C ALA A 311 -73.82 -54.90 64.19
N ASP A 312 -74.93 -54.44 63.60
CA ASP A 312 -76.16 -55.20 63.39
C ASP A 312 -76.69 -55.13 61.95
N GLU A 313 -77.60 -56.02 61.57
CA GLU A 313 -78.18 -56.12 60.21
C GLU A 313 -78.92 -54.84 59.76
N LYS A 314 -79.55 -54.12 60.70
CA LYS A 314 -80.18 -52.82 60.44
C LYS A 314 -79.15 -51.73 60.13
N GLN A 315 -78.01 -51.73 60.82
CA GLN A 315 -76.92 -50.77 60.57
C GLN A 315 -76.21 -51.07 59.26
N LEU A 316 -76.07 -52.35 58.91
CA LEU A 316 -75.49 -52.78 57.63
C LEU A 316 -76.31 -52.22 56.46
N LYS A 317 -77.64 -52.26 56.55
CA LYS A 317 -78.53 -51.67 55.53
C LYS A 317 -78.36 -50.16 55.39
N VAL A 318 -78.30 -49.42 56.50
CA VAL A 318 -78.06 -47.96 56.48
C VAL A 318 -76.70 -47.63 55.86
N CYS A 319 -75.65 -48.38 56.20
CA CYS A 319 -74.31 -48.17 55.65
C CYS A 319 -74.26 -48.46 54.14
N TRP A 320 -75.01 -49.45 53.65
CA TRP A 320 -75.18 -49.69 52.21
C TRP A 320 -75.92 -48.55 51.50
N GLU A 321 -76.97 -48.00 52.12
CA GLU A 321 -77.70 -46.86 51.57
C GLU A 321 -76.82 -45.61 51.51
N THR A 322 -76.04 -45.32 52.55
CA THR A 322 -75.07 -44.19 52.55
C THR A 322 -73.95 -44.39 51.52
N LEU A 323 -73.44 -45.61 51.37
CA LEU A 323 -72.44 -45.91 50.33
C LEU A 323 -72.97 -45.58 48.92
N ASN A 324 -74.19 -46.04 48.62
CA ASN A 324 -74.78 -45.86 47.29
C ASN A 324 -75.25 -44.43 47.01
N THR A 325 -75.80 -43.73 48.01
CA THR A 325 -76.42 -42.42 47.78
C THR A 325 -75.46 -41.25 47.96
N VAL A 326 -74.45 -41.37 48.84
CA VAL A 326 -73.54 -40.27 49.17
C VAL A 326 -72.13 -40.51 48.61
N TRP A 327 -71.54 -41.67 48.92
CA TRP A 327 -70.16 -41.94 48.49
C TRP A 327 -70.05 -42.14 46.98
N VAL A 328 -70.88 -43.00 46.40
CA VAL A 328 -70.85 -43.28 44.95
C VAL A 328 -71.16 -42.04 44.11
N THR A 329 -72.09 -41.19 44.55
CA THR A 329 -72.47 -39.96 43.84
C THR A 329 -71.34 -38.93 43.85
N GLU A 330 -70.70 -38.71 45.00
CA GLU A 330 -69.58 -37.78 45.12
C GLU A 330 -68.31 -38.29 44.40
N ILE A 331 -68.02 -39.59 44.47
CA ILE A 331 -66.96 -40.23 43.67
C ILE A 331 -67.22 -39.99 42.18
N SER A 332 -68.45 -40.22 41.72
CA SER A 332 -68.82 -40.04 40.31
C SER A 332 -68.64 -38.58 39.87
N ARG A 333 -69.01 -37.62 40.72
CA ARG A 333 -68.83 -36.18 40.46
C ARG A 333 -67.35 -35.80 40.32
N GLN A 334 -66.51 -36.25 41.25
CA GLN A 334 -65.08 -35.95 41.24
C GLN A 334 -64.36 -36.60 40.04
N MET A 335 -64.72 -37.84 39.71
CA MET A 335 -64.16 -38.53 38.53
C MET A 335 -64.58 -37.83 37.24
N HIS A 336 -65.80 -37.31 37.16
CA HIS A 336 -66.26 -36.54 36.01
C HIS A 336 -65.49 -35.23 35.85
N GLN A 337 -65.27 -34.49 36.94
CA GLN A 337 -64.47 -33.26 36.92
C GLN A 337 -63.03 -33.53 36.47
N ARG A 338 -62.39 -34.56 37.04
CA ARG A 338 -61.02 -34.93 36.67
C ARG A 338 -60.89 -35.32 35.20
N LYS A 339 -61.89 -36.02 34.65
CA LYS A 339 -61.95 -36.34 33.23
C LYS A 339 -61.96 -35.06 32.38
N LEU A 340 -62.78 -34.08 32.76
CA LEU A 340 -62.89 -32.81 32.03
C LEU A 340 -61.57 -32.03 32.07
N ASP A 341 -60.91 -31.99 33.23
CA ASP A 341 -59.59 -31.37 33.37
C ASP A 341 -58.54 -32.05 32.46
N LEU A 342 -58.50 -33.38 32.44
CA LEU A 342 -57.61 -34.15 31.57
C LEU A 342 -57.88 -33.92 30.08
N ASP A 343 -59.15 -33.82 29.68
CA ASP A 343 -59.51 -33.51 28.29
C ASP A 343 -59.04 -32.10 27.89
N THR A 344 -59.13 -31.11 28.79
CA THR A 344 -58.59 -29.76 28.52
C THR A 344 -57.06 -29.75 28.44
N GLU A 345 -56.38 -30.51 29.30
CA GLU A 345 -54.92 -30.62 29.28
C GLU A 345 -54.44 -31.31 28.02
N LYS A 346 -55.14 -32.37 27.59
CA LYS A 346 -54.91 -33.05 26.31
C LYS A 346 -55.05 -32.10 25.13
N SER A 347 -56.11 -31.27 25.09
CA SER A 347 -56.29 -30.27 24.03
C SER A 347 -55.14 -29.27 24.01
N ARG A 348 -54.75 -28.72 25.17
CA ARG A 348 -53.61 -27.79 25.28
C ARG A 348 -52.29 -28.41 24.82
N SER A 349 -52.08 -29.70 25.12
CA SER A 349 -50.89 -30.42 24.67
C SER A 349 -50.89 -30.61 23.14
N ALA A 350 -52.05 -30.86 22.54
CA ALA A 350 -52.18 -30.98 21.09
C ALA A 350 -51.87 -29.65 20.38
N ASP A 351 -52.38 -28.53 20.90
CA ASP A 351 -52.11 -27.20 20.34
C ASP A 351 -50.61 -26.85 20.39
N LYS A 352 -49.95 -27.14 21.52
CA LYS A 352 -48.50 -26.96 21.65
C LYS A 352 -47.70 -27.81 20.66
N PHE A 353 -48.15 -29.04 20.42
CA PHE A 353 -47.51 -29.93 19.46
C PHE A 353 -47.65 -29.41 18.03
N ALA A 354 -48.85 -28.94 17.64
CA ALA A 354 -49.08 -28.33 16.34
C ALA A 354 -48.20 -27.09 16.11
N ALA A 355 -48.11 -26.21 17.11
CA ALA A 355 -47.24 -25.02 17.04
C ALA A 355 -45.75 -25.37 16.93
N ALA A 356 -45.29 -26.44 17.61
CA ALA A 356 -43.92 -26.91 17.47
C ALA A 356 -43.65 -27.48 16.07
N GLN A 357 -44.61 -28.20 15.49
CA GLN A 357 -44.51 -28.76 14.15
C GLN A 357 -44.43 -27.66 13.08
N GLU A 358 -45.24 -26.60 13.21
CA GLU A 358 -45.19 -25.43 12.33
C GLU A 358 -43.82 -24.72 12.39
N ARG A 359 -43.26 -24.54 13.60
CA ARG A 359 -41.91 -23.96 13.77
C ARG A 359 -40.84 -24.78 13.07
N ILE A 360 -40.87 -26.12 13.21
CA ILE A 360 -39.92 -27.01 12.54
C ILE A 360 -40.04 -26.88 11.02
N GLN A 361 -41.26 -26.74 10.50
CA GLN A 361 -41.47 -26.57 9.06
C GLN A 361 -40.87 -25.25 8.55
N ILE A 362 -41.09 -24.14 9.27
CA ILE A 362 -40.50 -22.83 8.93
C ILE A 362 -38.97 -22.90 8.99
N GLU A 363 -38.39 -23.50 10.03
CA GLU A 363 -36.93 -23.66 10.14
C GLU A 363 -36.34 -24.48 8.98
N ASN A 364 -37.02 -25.54 8.56
CA ASN A 364 -36.58 -26.35 7.42
C ASN A 364 -36.62 -25.56 6.09
N GLU A 365 -37.65 -24.75 5.89
CA GLU A 365 -37.75 -23.87 4.70
C GLU A 365 -36.62 -22.82 4.69
N MET A 366 -36.35 -22.19 5.84
CA MET A 366 -35.22 -21.26 5.97
C MET A 366 -33.87 -21.95 5.71
N LEU A 367 -33.67 -23.16 6.20
CA LEU A 367 -32.46 -23.94 5.96
C LEU A 367 -32.29 -24.29 4.47
N CYS A 368 -33.38 -24.59 3.77
CA CYS A 368 -33.36 -24.84 2.32
C CYS A 368 -32.95 -23.59 1.54
N GLU A 369 -33.51 -22.43 1.86
CA GLU A 369 -33.14 -21.15 1.24
C GLU A 369 -31.70 -20.74 1.56
N ALA A 370 -31.23 -20.96 2.81
CA ALA A 370 -29.85 -20.73 3.19
C ALA A 370 -28.88 -21.58 2.34
N LYS A 371 -29.16 -22.88 2.15
CA LYS A 371 -28.37 -23.77 1.28
C LYS A 371 -28.35 -23.30 -0.18
N LYS A 372 -29.49 -22.83 -0.71
CA LYS A 372 -29.54 -22.27 -2.08
C LYS A 372 -28.71 -21.00 -2.21
N LYS A 373 -28.70 -20.13 -1.20
CA LYS A 373 -27.88 -18.91 -1.16
C LYS A 373 -26.39 -19.27 -1.11
N GLU A 374 -25.98 -20.15 -0.21
CA GLU A 374 -24.59 -20.64 -0.12
C GLU A 374 -24.11 -21.25 -1.46
N GLY A 375 -24.96 -22.04 -2.11
CA GLY A 375 -24.65 -22.61 -3.43
C GLY A 375 -24.56 -21.59 -4.57
N ARG A 376 -25.16 -20.39 -4.43
CA ARG A 376 -24.95 -19.27 -5.36
C ARG A 376 -23.63 -18.56 -5.04
N ASP A 377 -23.38 -18.26 -3.77
CA ASP A 377 -22.16 -17.57 -3.33
C ASP A 377 -20.90 -18.39 -3.65
N GLU A 378 -20.94 -19.73 -3.50
CA GLU A 378 -19.83 -20.60 -3.88
C GLU A 378 -19.60 -20.64 -5.40
N ARG A 379 -20.64 -20.48 -6.22
CA ARG A 379 -20.49 -20.35 -7.68
C ARG A 379 -19.79 -19.04 -8.04
N THR A 380 -20.17 -17.94 -7.39
CA THR A 380 -19.50 -16.64 -7.57
C THR A 380 -18.03 -16.72 -7.15
N ARG A 381 -17.74 -17.29 -5.98
CA ARG A 381 -16.35 -17.49 -5.51
C ARG A 381 -15.52 -18.35 -6.47
N ARG A 382 -16.12 -19.36 -7.13
CA ARG A 382 -15.41 -20.13 -8.16
C ARG A 382 -15.10 -19.30 -9.40
N ALA A 383 -16.08 -18.54 -9.90
CA ALA A 383 -15.87 -17.66 -11.05
C ALA A 383 -14.75 -16.64 -10.77
N GLU A 384 -14.78 -15.98 -9.60
CA GLU A 384 -13.72 -15.06 -9.19
C GLU A 384 -12.36 -15.77 -9.13
N ARG A 385 -12.26 -16.97 -8.54
CA ARG A 385 -11.00 -17.75 -8.52
C ARG A 385 -10.48 -18.06 -9.91
N ASP A 386 -11.36 -18.37 -10.85
CA ASP A 386 -10.96 -18.69 -12.22
C ASP A 386 -10.56 -17.42 -13.00
N GLU A 387 -11.20 -16.29 -12.77
CA GLU A 387 -10.77 -14.96 -13.26
C GLU A 387 -9.40 -14.58 -12.72
N TRP A 388 -9.16 -14.73 -11.41
CA TRP A 388 -7.85 -14.49 -10.80
C TRP A 388 -6.76 -15.38 -11.40
N LYS A 389 -7.06 -16.65 -11.68
CA LYS A 389 -6.12 -17.55 -12.37
C LYS A 389 -5.84 -17.10 -13.80
N ALA A 390 -6.86 -16.70 -14.54
CA ALA A 390 -6.68 -16.20 -15.91
C ALA A 390 -5.85 -14.91 -15.94
N ALA A 391 -6.14 -13.96 -15.05
CA ALA A 391 -5.37 -12.73 -14.90
C ALA A 391 -3.90 -13.02 -14.54
N ARG A 392 -3.65 -13.98 -13.63
CA ARG A 392 -2.30 -14.40 -13.28
C ARG A 392 -1.54 -15.00 -14.47
N GLN A 393 -2.18 -15.86 -15.25
CA GLN A 393 -1.58 -16.43 -16.45
C GLN A 393 -1.26 -15.37 -17.51
N GLN A 394 -2.12 -14.35 -17.65
CA GLN A 394 -1.86 -13.23 -18.56
C GLN A 394 -0.65 -12.40 -18.11
N GLN A 395 -0.52 -12.14 -16.81
CA GLN A 395 0.63 -11.44 -16.25
C GLN A 395 1.93 -12.25 -16.41
N GLU A 396 1.88 -13.57 -16.22
CA GLU A 396 3.03 -14.46 -16.42
C GLU A 396 3.49 -14.44 -17.89
N LYS A 397 2.57 -14.53 -18.86
CA LYS A 397 2.90 -14.38 -20.29
C LYS A 397 3.54 -13.03 -20.60
N ARG A 398 3.01 -11.93 -20.04
CA ARG A 398 3.57 -10.59 -20.23
C ARG A 398 4.98 -10.48 -19.63
N TYR A 399 5.21 -11.12 -18.49
CA TYR A 399 6.53 -11.19 -17.88
C TYR A 399 7.52 -11.93 -18.79
N ASP A 400 7.12 -13.07 -19.35
CA ASP A 400 7.95 -13.83 -20.29
C ASP A 400 8.25 -13.03 -21.57
N GLU A 401 7.28 -12.29 -22.10
CA GLU A 401 7.46 -11.38 -23.25
C GLU A 401 8.49 -10.29 -22.93
N LEU A 402 8.38 -9.63 -21.77
CA LEU A 402 9.32 -8.60 -21.35
C LEU A 402 10.73 -9.14 -21.08
N GLU A 403 10.85 -10.35 -20.52
CA GLU A 403 12.16 -10.98 -20.31
C GLU A 403 12.81 -11.32 -21.67
N ASN A 404 12.04 -11.79 -22.66
CA ASN A 404 12.51 -11.99 -24.03
C ASN A 404 12.96 -10.68 -24.69
N GLU A 405 12.17 -9.59 -24.55
CA GLU A 405 12.55 -8.28 -25.07
C GLU A 405 13.85 -7.76 -24.44
N LYS A 406 13.99 -7.92 -23.13
CA LYS A 406 15.22 -7.59 -22.39
C LYS A 406 16.41 -8.39 -22.90
N GLU A 407 16.28 -9.68 -23.16
CA GLU A 407 17.37 -10.48 -23.75
C GLU A 407 17.76 -9.99 -25.15
N VAL A 408 16.79 -9.62 -25.98
CA VAL A 408 17.04 -9.08 -27.32
C VAL A 408 17.77 -7.73 -27.23
N LEU A 409 17.35 -6.85 -26.32
CA LEU A 409 18.01 -5.56 -26.10
C LEU A 409 19.44 -5.73 -25.55
N MET A 410 19.66 -6.67 -24.63
CA MET A 410 20.99 -7.01 -24.14
C MET A 410 21.91 -7.50 -25.27
N LYS A 411 21.40 -8.35 -26.17
CA LYS A 411 22.16 -8.80 -27.36
C LYS A 411 22.50 -7.64 -28.29
N LYS A 412 21.57 -6.71 -28.53
CA LYS A 412 21.83 -5.50 -29.33
C LYS A 412 22.89 -4.61 -28.69
N LEU A 413 22.79 -4.35 -27.40
CA LEU A 413 23.77 -3.55 -26.66
C LEU A 413 25.17 -4.16 -26.71
N HIS A 414 25.27 -5.49 -26.61
CA HIS A 414 26.56 -6.18 -26.73
C HIS A 414 27.14 -6.06 -28.15
N LEU A 415 26.28 -6.13 -29.17
CA LEU A 415 26.68 -5.94 -30.56
C LEU A 415 27.18 -4.51 -30.81
N ASP A 416 26.45 -3.50 -30.31
CA ASP A 416 26.82 -2.09 -30.43
C ASP A 416 28.14 -1.79 -29.70
N GLY A 417 28.34 -2.35 -28.50
CA GLY A 417 29.63 -2.24 -27.79
C GLY A 417 30.80 -2.90 -28.53
N SER A 418 30.55 -4.02 -29.22
CA SER A 418 31.55 -4.65 -30.10
C SER A 418 31.89 -3.77 -31.30
N LEU A 419 30.89 -3.15 -31.92
CA LEU A 419 31.09 -2.22 -33.04
C LEU A 419 31.84 -0.96 -32.60
N GLU A 420 31.55 -0.42 -31.42
CA GLU A 420 32.29 0.71 -30.85
C GLU A 420 33.77 0.36 -30.63
N GLN A 421 34.05 -0.86 -30.16
CA GLN A 421 35.41 -1.35 -29.99
C GLN A 421 36.13 -1.52 -31.33
N GLU A 422 35.48 -2.10 -32.35
CA GLU A 422 36.03 -2.21 -33.71
C GLU A 422 36.31 -0.83 -34.33
N ILE A 423 35.41 0.14 -34.18
CA ILE A 423 35.61 1.52 -34.65
C ILE A 423 36.82 2.16 -33.95
N LYS A 424 36.99 1.91 -32.65
CA LYS A 424 38.14 2.44 -31.90
C LYS A 424 39.45 1.82 -32.39
N GLU A 425 39.48 0.51 -32.60
CA GLU A 425 40.65 -0.19 -33.13
C GLU A 425 41.02 0.30 -34.55
N GLU A 426 40.04 0.53 -35.43
CA GLU A 426 40.29 1.07 -36.76
C GLU A 426 40.76 2.53 -36.72
N LYS A 427 40.23 3.36 -35.81
CA LYS A 427 40.74 4.73 -35.58
C LYS A 427 42.19 4.73 -35.09
N ASP A 428 42.55 3.84 -34.18
CA ASP A 428 43.91 3.72 -33.67
C ASP A 428 44.89 3.26 -34.78
N LYS A 429 44.46 2.33 -35.64
CA LYS A 429 45.23 1.95 -36.84
C LYS A 429 45.41 3.12 -37.80
N MET A 430 44.34 3.88 -38.07
CA MET A 430 44.38 5.05 -38.95
C MET A 430 45.35 6.11 -38.42
N ALA A 431 45.28 6.43 -37.13
CA ALA A 431 46.19 7.38 -36.48
C ALA A 431 47.66 6.93 -36.54
N LYS A 432 47.92 5.62 -36.42
CA LYS A 432 49.27 5.06 -36.58
C LYS A 432 49.79 5.23 -38.01
N ILE A 433 48.95 4.96 -39.02
CA ILE A 433 49.31 5.14 -40.43
C ILE A 433 49.57 6.61 -40.73
N GLU A 434 48.74 7.53 -40.23
CA GLU A 434 48.96 8.98 -40.38
C GLU A 434 50.30 9.41 -39.80
N LYS A 435 50.61 8.95 -38.57
CA LYS A 435 51.90 9.23 -37.93
C LYS A 435 53.08 8.70 -38.75
N GLU A 436 53.02 7.45 -39.23
CA GLU A 436 54.06 6.87 -40.07
C GLU A 436 54.22 7.62 -41.41
N ALA A 437 53.12 8.11 -42.00
CA ALA A 437 53.15 8.91 -43.21
C ALA A 437 53.77 10.30 -42.96
N GLU A 438 53.49 10.89 -41.81
CA GLU A 438 54.02 12.19 -41.41
C GLU A 438 55.52 12.13 -41.10
N GLU A 439 55.97 11.07 -40.42
CA GLU A 439 57.39 10.78 -40.19
C GLU A 439 58.14 10.56 -41.53
N LYS A 440 57.58 9.78 -42.46
CA LYS A 440 58.15 9.61 -43.81
C LYS A 440 58.19 10.93 -44.58
N THR A 441 57.16 11.76 -44.46
CA THR A 441 57.12 13.07 -45.11
C THR A 441 58.19 14.00 -44.56
N GLN A 442 58.39 14.02 -43.24
CA GLN A 442 59.46 14.78 -42.60
C GLN A 442 60.85 14.29 -43.04
N TYR A 443 61.06 12.97 -43.08
CA TYR A 443 62.30 12.37 -43.56
C TYR A 443 62.59 12.73 -45.03
N LEU A 444 61.58 12.65 -45.91
CA LEU A 444 61.75 13.04 -47.30
C LEU A 444 62.05 14.54 -47.44
N ARG A 445 61.41 15.40 -46.65
CA ARG A 445 61.69 16.85 -46.64
C ARG A 445 63.11 17.16 -46.19
N SER A 446 63.62 16.47 -45.16
CA SER A 446 65.00 16.68 -44.69
C SER A 446 66.02 16.16 -45.71
N ALA A 447 65.78 15.00 -46.32
CA ALA A 447 66.64 14.45 -47.37
C ALA A 447 66.69 15.35 -48.62
N ILE A 448 65.55 15.90 -49.05
CA ILE A 448 65.49 16.87 -50.15
C ILE A 448 66.28 18.13 -49.80
N ARG A 449 66.09 18.67 -48.58
CA ARG A 449 66.83 19.85 -48.12
C ARG A 449 68.34 19.64 -48.15
N GLN A 450 68.84 18.52 -47.64
CA GLN A 450 70.26 18.19 -47.68
C GLN A 450 70.81 18.12 -49.11
N LYS A 451 70.04 17.55 -50.05
CA LYS A 451 70.45 17.53 -51.46
C LYS A 451 70.48 18.92 -52.09
N VAL A 452 69.53 19.80 -51.73
CA VAL A 452 69.52 21.19 -52.20
C VAL A 452 70.73 21.94 -51.66
N GLU A 453 71.03 21.82 -50.36
CA GLU A 453 72.22 22.42 -49.74
C GLU A 453 73.53 21.93 -50.37
N ALA A 454 73.63 20.64 -50.70
CA ALA A 454 74.80 20.09 -51.41
C ALA A 454 74.96 20.70 -52.81
N VAL A 455 73.87 20.86 -53.57
CA VAL A 455 73.88 21.51 -54.89
C VAL A 455 74.23 22.99 -54.77
N GLU A 456 73.75 23.69 -53.74
CA GLU A 456 74.11 25.08 -53.48
C GLU A 456 75.61 25.23 -53.17
N MET A 457 76.21 24.30 -52.43
CA MET A 457 77.66 24.27 -52.21
C MET A 457 78.44 24.00 -53.50
N GLU A 458 78.02 23.04 -54.33
CA GLU A 458 78.64 22.81 -55.65
C GLU A 458 78.55 24.04 -56.55
N ILE A 459 77.41 24.74 -56.56
CA ILE A 459 77.24 26.00 -57.30
C ILE A 459 78.19 27.08 -56.76
N ALA A 460 78.36 27.16 -55.44
CA ALA A 460 79.28 28.11 -54.82
C ALA A 460 80.75 27.82 -55.17
N GLU A 461 81.17 26.54 -55.15
CA GLU A 461 82.50 26.11 -55.57
C GLU A 461 82.76 26.45 -57.04
N ILE A 462 81.82 26.13 -57.94
CA ILE A 462 81.91 26.51 -59.37
C ILE A 462 82.01 28.04 -59.53
N GLY A 463 81.25 28.79 -58.73
CA GLY A 463 81.34 30.25 -58.69
C GLY A 463 82.72 30.75 -58.28
N GLN A 464 83.32 30.11 -57.27
CA GLN A 464 84.63 30.45 -56.74
C GLN A 464 85.75 30.10 -57.74
N GLU A 465 85.69 28.92 -58.37
CA GLU A 465 86.58 28.53 -59.47
C GLU A 465 86.50 29.52 -60.64
N LYS A 466 85.28 29.94 -61.02
CA LYS A 466 85.09 30.96 -62.07
C LYS A 466 85.73 32.29 -61.70
N THR A 467 85.65 32.72 -60.44
CA THR A 467 86.33 33.94 -59.98
C THR A 467 87.85 33.82 -59.98
N MET A 468 88.39 32.65 -59.60
CA MET A 468 89.83 32.39 -59.68
C MET A 468 90.31 32.37 -61.14
N PHE A 469 89.59 31.68 -62.02
CA PHE A 469 89.89 31.67 -63.45
C PHE A 469 89.83 33.07 -64.06
N HIS A 470 88.84 33.88 -63.68
CA HIS A 470 88.78 35.27 -64.12
C HIS A 470 89.97 36.09 -63.60
N ALA A 471 90.39 35.91 -62.34
CA ALA A 471 91.57 36.56 -61.80
C ALA A 471 92.87 36.14 -62.52
N GLU A 472 92.99 34.86 -62.89
CA GLU A 472 94.10 34.34 -63.71
C GLU A 472 94.09 34.95 -65.11
N CYS A 473 92.94 35.04 -65.77
CA CYS A 473 92.81 35.72 -67.07
C CYS A 473 93.21 37.20 -66.99
N VAL A 474 92.77 37.91 -65.95
CA VAL A 474 93.15 39.33 -65.73
C VAL A 474 94.65 39.47 -65.45
N ALA A 475 95.27 38.54 -64.74
CA ALA A 475 96.70 38.51 -64.53
C ALA A 475 97.47 38.27 -65.84
N VAL A 476 96.97 37.38 -66.71
CA VAL A 476 97.52 37.16 -68.06
C VAL A 476 97.33 38.39 -68.94
N GLU A 477 96.17 39.06 -68.91
CA GLU A 477 95.95 40.32 -69.63
C GLU A 477 96.91 41.43 -69.19
N LYS A 478 97.18 41.53 -67.88
CA LYS A 478 98.21 42.45 -67.35
C LYS A 478 99.61 42.10 -67.83
N LEU A 479 99.99 40.81 -67.81
CA LEU A 479 101.26 40.34 -68.36
C LEU A 479 101.39 40.65 -69.86
N VAL A 480 100.33 40.46 -70.63
CA VAL A 480 100.31 40.80 -72.06
C VAL A 480 100.45 42.31 -72.28
N GLN A 481 99.81 43.14 -71.44
CA GLN A 481 100.00 44.60 -71.50
C GLN A 481 101.42 45.03 -71.11
N GLU A 482 102.05 44.40 -70.12
CA GLU A 482 103.43 44.68 -69.70
C GLU A 482 104.47 44.18 -70.73
N THR A 483 104.18 43.10 -71.46
CA THR A 483 105.10 42.53 -72.46
C THR A 483 104.96 43.22 -73.83
N CYS A 484 103.76 43.70 -74.18
CA CYS A 484 103.52 44.43 -75.43
C CYS A 484 103.68 45.96 -75.32
N GLY A 485 103.96 46.49 -74.13
CA GLY A 485 104.31 47.90 -73.91
C GLY A 485 105.79 48.24 -74.11
N SER A 486 106.64 47.28 -74.50
CA SER A 486 108.10 47.47 -74.67
C SER A 486 108.62 47.29 -76.11
N THR A 487 107.73 47.33 -77.12
CA THR A 487 108.15 47.51 -78.51
C THR A 487 107.06 48.23 -79.30
N TYR A 488 107.36 49.50 -79.59
CA TYR A 488 106.67 50.52 -80.41
C TYR A 488 105.59 51.38 -79.76
#